data_AF-A0A518CUJ2-F1
#
_entry.id   AF-A0A518CUJ2-F1
#
_cell.length_a   1.000
_cell.length_b   1.000
_cell.length_c   1.000
_cell.angle_alpha   90.00
_cell.angle_beta   90.00
_cell.angle_gamma   90.00
#
_symmetry.space_group_name_H-M   'P 1'
#
loop_
_entity.id
_entity.type
_entity.pdbx_description
1 polymer ?
#
loop_
_entity_poly.entity_id
_entity_poly.type
_entity_poly.pdbx_seq_one_letter_code
_entity_poly.pdbx_strand_id
1 'polypeptide(L)'
;MIQDHYRMVNGKTSEELVYFISSLPPKVRQLARHVRNHWRIENQLHWSLDVSFAEDTSRIRKGDGAANAAIFRRLALSLVKRDQSEKRSLRAKRLKASWRFETLLSYLTGITA
;
A
#
# COMPACT_ATOMS: atom_id res chain seq x y z
N MET A 1 22.19 9.72 -6.12
CA MET A 1 21.97 8.70 -7.18
C MET A 1 20.89 9.23 -8.11
N ILE A 2 21.04 9.02 -9.43
CA ILE A 2 20.09 9.46 -10.45
C ILE A 2 19.33 8.23 -10.95
N GLN A 3 18.01 8.33 -11.06
CA GLN A 3 17.18 7.30 -11.68
C GLN A 3 16.21 7.94 -12.67
N ASP A 4 16.18 7.40 -13.88
CA ASP A 4 15.26 7.82 -14.93
C ASP A 4 13.96 7.02 -14.82
N HIS A 5 12.83 7.73 -14.88
CA HIS A 5 11.50 7.11 -14.90
C HIS A 5 10.80 7.43 -16.21
N TYR A 6 10.40 6.37 -16.93
CA TYR A 6 9.65 6.46 -18.17
C TYR A 6 8.19 6.10 -17.93
N ARG A 7 7.28 7.03 -18.25
CA ARG A 7 5.84 6.78 -18.18
C ARG A 7 5.21 7.06 -19.54
N MET A 8 4.51 6.08 -20.11
CA MET A 8 3.65 6.29 -21.27
C MET A 8 2.18 6.35 -20.84
N VAL A 9 1.51 7.46 -21.14
CA VAL A 9 0.06 7.61 -20.95
C VAL A 9 -0.54 8.20 -22.22
N ASN A 10 -1.55 7.54 -22.79
CA ASN A 10 -2.24 7.98 -24.01
C ASN A 10 -1.30 8.36 -25.16
N GLY A 11 -0.25 7.55 -25.39
CA GLY A 11 0.73 7.76 -26.46
C GLY A 11 1.73 8.90 -26.20
N LYS A 12 1.67 9.57 -25.05
CA LYS A 12 2.68 10.55 -24.63
C LYS A 12 3.66 9.91 -23.66
N THR A 13 4.94 10.03 -23.96
CA THR A 13 6.04 9.63 -23.06
C THR A 13 6.43 10.82 -22.20
N SER A 14 6.41 10.62 -20.89
CA SER A 14 7.00 11.53 -19.92
C SER A 14 8.26 10.88 -19.37
N GLU A 15 9.35 11.64 -19.36
CA GLU A 15 10.59 11.29 -18.68
C GLU A 15 10.71 12.14 -17.41
N GLU A 16 11.04 11.50 -16.30
CA GLU A 16 11.24 12.18 -15.03
C GLU A 16 12.60 11.76 -14.45
N LEU A 17 13.37 12.77 -14.04
CA LEU A 17 14.69 12.61 -13.46
C LEU A 17 14.61 12.81 -11.95
N VAL A 18 14.86 11.75 -11.17
CA VAL A 18 14.76 11.82 -9.71
C VAL A 18 16.14 11.76 -9.07
N TYR A 19 16.42 12.75 -8.22
CA TYR A 19 17.67 12.84 -7.45
C TYR A 19 17.47 12.34 -6.02
N PHE A 20 18.32 11.40 -5.59
CA PHE A 20 18.34 10.90 -4.22
C PHE A 20 19.56 11.40 -3.44
N ILE A 21 19.29 11.97 -2.27
CA ILE A 21 20.27 12.37 -1.25
C ILE A 21 20.29 11.32 -0.15
N SER A 22 21.49 10.92 0.30
CA SER A 22 21.67 9.88 1.31
C SER A 22 22.91 10.17 2.15
N SER A 23 22.81 9.94 3.46
CA SER A 23 23.95 9.95 4.38
C SER A 23 24.74 8.64 4.37
N LEU A 24 24.23 7.60 3.71
CA LEU A 24 24.92 6.31 3.56
C LEU A 24 26.14 6.43 2.62
N PRO A 25 27.17 5.60 2.81
CA PRO A 25 28.30 5.52 1.89
C PRO A 25 27.86 5.31 0.43
N PRO A 26 28.64 5.79 -0.58
CA PRO A 26 28.27 5.77 -2.00
C PRO A 26 28.37 4.37 -2.64
N LYS A 27 27.75 3.36 -2.02
CA LYS A 27 27.67 1.98 -2.50
C LYS A 27 26.46 1.84 -3.42
N VAL A 28 26.66 2.10 -4.72
CA VAL A 28 25.60 2.19 -5.74
C VAL A 28 24.60 1.03 -5.68
N ARG A 29 25.05 -0.23 -5.59
CA ARG A 29 24.15 -1.40 -5.53
C ARG A 29 23.24 -1.39 -4.29
N GLN A 30 23.75 -0.96 -3.14
CA GLN A 30 22.96 -0.89 -1.91
C GLN A 30 21.95 0.25 -2.00
N LEU A 31 22.38 1.44 -2.42
CA LEU A 31 21.51 2.60 -2.61
C LEU A 31 20.39 2.29 -3.61
N ALA A 32 20.70 1.69 -4.76
CA ALA A 32 19.71 1.28 -5.76
C ALA A 32 18.66 0.32 -5.20
N ARG A 33 19.08 -0.61 -4.32
CA ARG A 33 18.17 -1.54 -3.65
C ARG A 33 17.26 -0.82 -2.66
N HIS A 34 17.78 0.15 -1.91
CA HIS A 34 16.96 0.97 -1.01
C HIS A 34 15.91 1.79 -1.77
N VAL A 35 16.30 2.45 -2.85
CA VAL A 35 15.38 3.20 -3.72
C VAL A 35 14.29 2.28 -4.28
N ARG A 36 14.64 1.11 -4.82
CA ARG A 36 13.64 0.14 -5.30
C ARG A 36 12.71 -0.36 -4.20
N ASN A 37 13.24 -0.63 -3.01
CA ASN A 37 12.43 -1.06 -1.88
C ASN A 37 11.49 0.04 -1.38
N HIS A 38 11.90 1.31 -1.46
CA HIS A 38 11.05 2.46 -1.13
C HIS A 38 9.84 2.52 -2.08
N TRP A 39 10.05 2.41 -3.40
CA TRP A 39 8.95 2.33 -4.38
C TRP A 39 8.00 1.16 -4.14
N ARG A 40 8.50 0.05 -3.57
CA ARG A 40 7.64 -1.07 -3.19
C ARG A 40 6.65 -0.70 -2.09
N ILE A 41 7.03 0.20 -1.17
CA ILE A 41 6.11 0.70 -0.15
C ILE A 41 4.99 1.48 -0.83
N GLU A 42 5.32 2.42 -1.72
CA GLU A 42 4.32 3.21 -2.43
C GLU A 42 3.33 2.33 -3.22
N ASN A 43 3.88 1.43 -4.05
CA ASN A 43 3.06 0.58 -4.91
C ASN A 43 2.25 -0.46 -4.15
N GLN A 44 2.80 -1.05 -3.08
CA GLN A 44 2.10 -2.13 -2.38
C GLN A 44 1.24 -1.63 -1.22
N LEU A 45 1.65 -0.58 -0.52
CA LEU A 45 0.94 -0.05 0.64
C LEU A 45 0.03 1.11 0.24
N HIS A 46 0.59 2.24 -0.20
CA HIS A 46 -0.14 3.49 -0.43
C HIS A 46 -1.24 3.32 -1.47
N TRP A 47 -0.90 2.82 -2.66
CA TRP A 47 -1.91 2.58 -3.71
C TRP A 47 -3.07 1.69 -3.24
N SER A 48 -2.78 0.68 -2.40
CA SER A 48 -3.84 -0.18 -1.84
C SER A 48 -4.74 0.57 -0.86
N LEU A 49 -4.19 1.46 -0.04
CA LEU A 49 -4.94 2.30 0.89
C LEU A 49 -5.80 3.32 0.12
N ASP A 50 -5.22 3.96 -0.88
CA ASP A 50 -5.89 4.99 -1.68
C ASP A 50 -7.08 4.41 -2.44
N VAL A 51 -6.86 3.30 -3.16
CA VAL A 51 -7.87 2.73 -4.06
C VAL A 51 -8.81 1.74 -3.37
N SER A 52 -8.29 0.83 -2.53
CA SER A 52 -9.12 -0.22 -1.90
C SER A 52 -9.76 0.20 -0.58
N PHE A 53 -9.18 1.19 0.10
CA PHE A 53 -9.69 1.75 1.36
C PHE A 53 -10.17 3.20 1.24
N ALA A 54 -10.15 3.77 0.04
CA ALA A 54 -10.67 5.11 -0.27
C ALA A 54 -10.05 6.19 0.63
N GLU A 55 -8.75 6.06 0.94
CA GLU A 55 -8.05 6.99 1.84
C GLU A 55 -8.03 8.41 1.28
N ASP A 56 -7.65 8.59 0.01
CA ASP A 56 -7.60 9.90 -0.67
C ASP A 56 -8.93 10.65 -0.65
N THR A 57 -10.04 9.92 -0.77
CA THR A 57 -11.39 10.53 -0.82
C THR A 57 -12.02 10.69 0.57
N SER A 58 -11.30 10.32 1.63
CA SER A 58 -11.81 10.39 2.99
C SER A 58 -12.00 11.82 3.47
N ARG A 59 -13.20 12.11 4.01
CA ARG A 59 -13.56 13.43 4.55
C ARG A 59 -13.33 13.56 6.07
N ILE A 60 -12.67 12.59 6.70
CA ILE A 60 -12.39 12.61 8.14
C ILE A 60 -11.30 13.66 8.41
N ARG A 61 -11.66 14.77 9.05
CA ARG A 61 -10.74 15.91 9.33
C ARG A 61 -10.75 16.41 10.78
N LYS A 62 -11.65 15.91 11.63
CA LYS A 62 -11.83 16.41 13.01
C LYS A 62 -10.81 15.76 13.96
N GLY A 63 -10.04 16.58 14.67
CA GLY A 63 -9.05 16.14 15.66
C GLY A 63 -8.11 15.06 15.08
N ASP A 64 -7.84 14.02 15.87
CA ASP A 64 -6.99 12.89 15.46
C ASP A 64 -7.67 11.88 14.52
N GLY A 65 -8.87 12.19 14.02
CA GLY A 65 -9.67 11.26 13.21
C GLY A 65 -8.93 10.75 11.97
N ALA A 66 -8.17 11.61 11.29
CA ALA A 66 -7.41 11.23 10.10
C ALA A 66 -6.29 10.21 10.45
N ALA A 67 -5.54 10.49 11.53
CA ALA A 67 -4.46 9.61 12.00
C ALA A 67 -4.99 8.25 12.48
N ASN A 68 -6.07 8.28 13.28
CA ASN A 68 -6.73 7.07 13.78
C ASN A 68 -7.26 6.20 12.62
N ALA A 69 -7.95 6.81 11.65
CA ALA A 69 -8.45 6.10 10.48
C ALA A 69 -7.30 5.48 9.67
N ALA A 70 -6.19 6.19 9.48
CA ALA A 70 -5.04 5.67 8.76
C ALA A 70 -4.41 4.44 9.44
N ILE A 71 -4.35 4.42 10.79
CA ILE A 71 -3.89 3.24 11.55
C ILE A 71 -4.84 2.05 11.31
N PHE A 72 -6.15 2.25 11.44
CA PHE A 72 -7.13 1.18 11.23
C PHE A 72 -7.11 0.64 9.80
N ARG A 73 -6.97 1.50 8.78
CA ARG A 73 -6.85 1.05 7.38
C ARG A 73 -5.60 0.20 7.17
N ARG A 74 -4.45 0.61 7.71
CA ARG A 74 -3.20 -0.16 7.63
C ARG A 74 -3.31 -1.52 8.33
N LEU A 75 -3.96 -1.55 9.50
CA LEU A 75 -4.24 -2.80 10.21
C LEU A 75 -5.12 -3.72 9.35
N ALA A 76 -6.27 -3.22 8.89
CA ALA A 76 -7.20 -3.99 8.07
C ALA A 76 -6.55 -4.49 6.76
N LEU A 77 -5.74 -3.67 6.09
CA LEU A 77 -5.00 -4.06 4.90
C LEU A 77 -4.02 -5.21 5.19
N SER A 78 -3.30 -5.13 6.33
CA SER A 78 -2.38 -6.19 6.75
C SER A 78 -3.12 -7.52 6.99
N LEU A 79 -4.27 -7.48 7.66
CA LEU A 79 -5.09 -8.67 7.90
C LEU A 79 -5.63 -9.28 6.61
N VAL A 80 -6.16 -8.44 5.70
CA VAL A 80 -6.69 -8.89 4.41
C VAL A 80 -5.58 -9.47 3.51
N LYS A 81 -4.36 -8.91 3.56
CA LYS A 81 -3.21 -9.44 2.83
C LYS A 81 -2.64 -10.73 3.41
N ARG A 82 -2.81 -10.95 4.72
CA ARG A 82 -2.38 -12.20 5.37
C ARG A 82 -3.18 -13.40 4.86
N ASP A 83 -4.45 -13.21 4.54
CA ASP A 83 -5.29 -14.28 4.00
C ASP A 83 -4.84 -14.68 2.59
N GLN A 84 -4.37 -15.92 2.45
CA GLN A 84 -3.96 -16.54 1.19
C GLN A 84 -4.94 -17.64 0.72
N SER A 85 -6.05 -17.87 1.44
CA SER A 85 -7.01 -18.95 1.13
C SER A 85 -7.65 -18.80 -0.25
N GLU A 86 -7.86 -17.56 -0.71
CA GLU A 86 -8.52 -17.27 -1.97
C GLU A 86 -7.73 -16.27 -2.83
N LYS A 87 -7.65 -16.52 -4.14
CA LYS A 87 -7.10 -15.57 -5.13
C LYS A 87 -8.18 -14.57 -5.56
N ARG A 88 -8.44 -13.58 -4.70
CA ARG A 88 -9.41 -12.49 -4.92
C ARG A 88 -8.75 -11.12 -4.69
N SER A 89 -9.35 -10.07 -5.25
CA SER A 89 -8.88 -8.69 -5.04
C SER A 89 -9.01 -8.25 -3.58
N LEU A 90 -8.18 -7.30 -3.14
CA LEU A 90 -8.22 -6.75 -1.77
C LEU A 90 -9.61 -6.21 -1.41
N ARG A 91 -10.25 -5.50 -2.35
CA ARG A 91 -11.62 -5.00 -2.19
C ARG A 91 -12.61 -6.13 -1.96
N ALA A 92 -12.54 -7.22 -2.74
CA ALA A 92 -13.46 -8.35 -2.61
C ALA A 92 -13.29 -9.07 -1.26
N LYS A 93 -12.05 -9.33 -0.84
CA LYS A 93 -11.74 -9.93 0.47
C LYS A 93 -12.24 -9.06 1.62
N ARG A 94 -12.00 -7.74 1.55
CA ARG A 94 -12.49 -6.77 2.54
C ARG A 94 -14.02 -6.78 2.63
N LEU A 95 -14.72 -6.78 1.50
CA LEU A 95 -16.19 -6.85 1.47
C LEU A 95 -16.73 -8.16 2.03
N LYS A 96 -16.10 -9.30 1.68
CA LYS A 96 -16.46 -10.61 2.24
C LYS A 96 -16.38 -10.61 3.77
N ALA A 97 -15.29 -10.11 4.34
CA ALA A 97 -15.15 -9.95 5.79
C ALA A 97 -16.17 -8.96 6.38
N SER A 98 -16.59 -7.95 5.62
CA SER A 98 -17.63 -7.00 6.06
C SER A 98 -19.02 -7.63 6.12
N TRP A 99 -19.27 -8.68 5.35
CA TRP A 99 -20.59 -9.34 5.24
C TRP A 99 -20.67 -10.68 5.98
N ARG A 100 -19.53 -11.31 6.30
CA ARG A 100 -19.47 -12.62 6.95
C ARG A 100 -18.65 -12.56 8.21
N PHE A 101 -19.33 -12.70 9.36
CA PHE A 101 -18.70 -12.68 10.67
C PHE A 101 -17.58 -13.73 10.80
N GLU A 102 -17.80 -14.96 10.32
CA GLU A 102 -16.78 -16.02 10.36
C GLU A 102 -15.50 -15.64 9.60
N THR A 103 -15.63 -14.97 8.46
CA THR A 103 -14.46 -14.50 7.69
C THR A 103 -13.74 -13.38 8.45
N LEU A 104 -14.48 -12.44 9.03
CA LEU A 104 -13.89 -11.40 9.86
C LEU A 104 -13.16 -11.97 11.07
N LEU A 105 -13.78 -12.92 11.76
CA LEU A 105 -13.21 -13.58 12.92
C LEU A 105 -11.91 -14.30 12.55
N SER A 106 -11.91 -15.06 11.46
CA SER A 106 -10.70 -15.72 10.95
C SER A 106 -9.59 -14.71 10.62
N TYR A 107 -9.95 -13.56 10.03
CA TYR A 107 -8.98 -12.50 9.74
C TYR A 107 -8.38 -11.90 11.02
N LEU A 108 -9.17 -11.73 12.08
CA LEU A 108 -8.72 -11.15 13.35
C LEU A 108 -7.89 -12.15 14.17
N THR A 109 -8.34 -13.38 14.31
CA THR A 109 -7.68 -14.40 15.15
C THR A 109 -6.52 -15.09 14.44
N GLY A 110 -6.51 -15.10 13.11
CA GLY A 110 -5.56 -15.89 12.32
C GLY A 110 -5.84 -17.40 12.37
N ILE A 111 -6.98 -17.82 12.92
CA ILE A 111 -7.42 -19.21 12.95
C ILE A 111 -8.31 -19.42 11.72
N THR A 112 -7.91 -20.30 10.82
CA THR A 112 -8.77 -20.81 9.75
C THR A 112 -9.66 -21.91 10.32
N ALA A 113 -10.97 -21.76 10.17
CA ALA A 113 -11.93 -22.84 10.42
C ALA A 113 -11.80 -23.95 9.38
#